data_AF-A0A2E0FGK3-F1
#
_entry.id   AF-A0A2E0FGK3-F1
#
_cell.length_a   1.000
_cell.length_b   1.000
_cell.length_c   1.000
_cell.angle_alpha   90.00
_cell.angle_beta   90.00
_cell.angle_gamma   90.00
#
_symmetry.space_group_name_H-M   'P 1'
#
loop_
_entity.id
_entity.type
_entity.pdbx_description
1 polymer ?
#
loop_
_entity_poly.entity_id
_entity_poly.type
_entity_poly.pdbx_seq_one_letter_code
_entity_poly.pdbx_strand_id
1 'polypeptide(L)'
;MALNLPNSELQKITAAAVKQPAFIKSAKSTIKKEFLEIQKEFLDAFDNHPVTQEIAAGPSATNISKTLSGVGNLFTYIGFSIGENPIRPLRKVLEKYEINFHPRKNFLMARIELPTKQEVFAVTPMPWATGRSWARGIERGISGLGKYLVKDTRVAKSKSGFAIQAKSKVRNGKFSNVPYLSTLLNDYYKKINNLERKAFS
;
A
#
# COMPACT_ATOMS: atom_id res chain seq x y z
N MET A 1 6.83 13.27 -54.10
CA MET A 1 7.40 14.53 -53.55
C MET A 1 7.09 14.53 -52.05
N ALA A 2 8.05 14.16 -51.20
CA ALA A 2 7.84 14.16 -49.75
C ALA A 2 8.12 15.58 -49.24
N LEU A 3 7.09 16.26 -48.71
CA LEU A 3 7.23 17.55 -48.05
C LEU A 3 7.93 17.33 -46.70
N ASN A 4 9.23 17.61 -46.65
CA ASN A 4 9.96 17.69 -45.39
C ASN A 4 9.67 19.03 -44.73
N LEU A 5 8.76 19.03 -43.75
CA LEU A 5 8.47 20.23 -42.96
C LEU A 5 9.64 20.54 -42.02
N PRO A 6 10.10 21.80 -41.94
CA PRO A 6 11.16 22.18 -41.03
C PRO A 6 10.73 22.02 -39.57
N ASN A 7 11.68 21.66 -38.69
CA ASN A 7 11.43 21.32 -37.29
C ASN A 7 10.71 22.44 -36.50
N SER A 8 10.92 23.71 -36.87
CA SER A 8 10.24 24.86 -36.27
C SER A 8 8.73 24.92 -36.58
N GLU A 9 8.31 24.42 -37.74
CA GLU A 9 6.88 24.30 -38.09
C GLU A 9 6.24 23.11 -37.40
N LEU A 10 6.95 21.97 -37.29
CA LEU A 10 6.51 20.84 -36.48
C LEU A 10 6.28 21.24 -35.01
N GLN A 11 7.14 22.09 -34.45
CA GLN A 11 6.97 22.64 -33.10
C GLN A 11 5.75 23.57 -32.97
N LYS A 12 5.44 24.38 -33.99
CA LYS A 12 4.24 25.23 -33.98
C LYS A 12 2.96 24.41 -34.09
N ILE A 13 2.95 23.39 -34.95
CA ILE A 13 1.80 22.48 -35.14
C ILE A 13 1.53 21.69 -33.86
N THR A 14 2.57 21.14 -33.22
CA THR A 14 2.44 20.43 -31.93
C THR A 14 1.97 21.36 -30.82
N ALA A 15 2.50 22.59 -30.72
CA ALA A 15 2.03 23.57 -29.75
C ALA A 15 0.56 23.99 -29.94
N ALA A 16 0.08 24.05 -31.17
CA ALA A 16 -1.33 24.31 -31.48
C ALA A 16 -2.22 23.10 -31.15
N ALA A 17 -1.75 21.88 -31.45
CA ALA A 17 -2.48 20.64 -31.20
C ALA A 17 -2.70 20.38 -29.70
N VAL A 18 -1.71 20.67 -28.85
CA VAL A 18 -1.81 20.48 -27.39
C VAL A 18 -2.86 21.37 -26.73
N LYS A 19 -3.25 22.46 -27.39
CA LYS A 19 -4.33 23.36 -26.94
C LYS A 19 -5.71 22.95 -27.43
N GLN A 20 -5.80 21.98 -28.35
CA GLN A 20 -7.08 21.52 -28.88
C GLN A 20 -7.86 20.76 -27.80
N PRO A 21 -9.14 21.10 -27.53
CA PRO A 21 -9.95 20.43 -26.51
C PRO A 21 -10.02 18.90 -26.70
N ALA A 22 -10.09 18.44 -27.96
CA ALA A 22 -10.14 17.02 -28.29
C ALA A 22 -8.84 16.28 -27.91
N PHE A 23 -7.68 16.89 -28.16
CA PHE A 23 -6.38 16.34 -27.77
C PHE A 23 -6.25 16.27 -26.25
N ILE A 24 -6.56 17.36 -25.53
CA ILE A 24 -6.51 17.41 -24.06
C ILE A 24 -7.43 16.35 -23.46
N LYS A 25 -8.66 16.21 -23.96
CA LYS A 25 -9.61 15.20 -23.50
C LYS A 25 -9.07 13.78 -23.70
N SER A 26 -8.53 13.49 -24.88
CA SER A 26 -7.94 12.19 -25.20
C SER A 26 -6.74 11.88 -24.30
N ALA A 27 -5.77 12.79 -24.19
CA ALA A 27 -4.59 12.63 -23.35
C ALA A 27 -4.94 12.41 -21.87
N LYS A 28 -5.87 13.21 -21.32
CA LYS A 28 -6.38 13.01 -19.95
C LYS A 28 -7.00 11.63 -19.76
N SER A 29 -7.78 11.17 -20.74
CA SER A 29 -8.43 9.85 -20.69
C SER A 29 -7.40 8.73 -20.71
N THR A 30 -6.38 8.81 -21.58
CA THR A 30 -5.31 7.81 -21.67
C THR A 30 -4.52 7.73 -20.37
N ILE A 31 -4.04 8.86 -19.86
CA ILE A 31 -3.26 8.91 -18.61
C ILE A 31 -4.10 8.39 -17.44
N LYS A 32 -5.38 8.78 -17.35
CA LYS A 32 -6.28 8.30 -16.30
C LYS A 32 -6.49 6.79 -16.40
N LYS A 33 -6.64 6.22 -17.60
CA LYS A 33 -6.80 4.78 -17.80
C LYS A 33 -5.55 4.02 -17.33
N GLU A 34 -4.37 4.43 -17.80
CA GLU A 34 -3.10 3.81 -17.39
C GLU A 34 -2.87 3.92 -15.88
N PHE A 35 -3.17 5.08 -15.28
CA PHE A 35 -3.12 5.25 -13.84
C PHE A 35 -4.03 4.25 -13.11
N LEU A 36 -5.29 4.12 -13.54
CA LEU A 36 -6.26 3.23 -12.89
C LEU A 36 -5.86 1.75 -12.99
N GLU A 37 -5.20 1.36 -14.09
CA GLU A 37 -4.63 0.01 -14.23
C GLU A 37 -3.49 -0.23 -13.22
N ILE A 38 -2.56 0.72 -13.09
CA ILE A 38 -1.47 0.66 -12.10
C ILE A 38 -2.03 0.65 -10.66
N GLN A 39 -3.03 1.50 -10.38
CA GLN A 39 -3.69 1.58 -9.08
C GLN A 39 -4.37 0.25 -8.74
N LYS A 40 -5.10 -0.33 -9.70
CA LYS A 40 -5.73 -1.63 -9.51
C LYS A 40 -4.71 -2.72 -9.19
N GLU A 41 -3.63 -2.80 -9.97
CA GLU A 41 -2.57 -3.80 -9.73
C GLU A 41 -1.95 -3.67 -8.33
N PHE A 42 -1.67 -2.44 -7.89
CA PHE A 42 -1.16 -2.18 -6.54
C PHE A 42 -2.13 -2.61 -5.44
N LEU A 43 -3.40 -2.24 -5.61
CA LEU A 43 -4.47 -2.57 -4.67
C LEU A 43 -4.73 -4.08 -4.61
N ASP A 44 -4.70 -4.77 -5.75
CA ASP A 44 -4.82 -6.23 -5.85
C ASP A 44 -3.61 -6.90 -5.18
N ALA A 45 -2.40 -6.40 -5.39
CA ALA A 45 -1.19 -6.91 -4.72
C ALA A 45 -1.25 -6.72 -3.20
N PHE A 46 -1.80 -5.61 -2.73
CA PHE A 46 -2.04 -5.37 -1.31
C PHE A 46 -3.07 -6.34 -0.74
N ASP A 47 -4.22 -6.50 -1.40
CA ASP A 47 -5.32 -7.34 -0.93
C ASP A 47 -4.92 -8.82 -0.90
N ASN A 48 -4.15 -9.27 -1.90
CA ASN A 48 -3.68 -10.66 -2.00
C ASN A 48 -2.45 -10.96 -1.15
N HIS A 49 -1.84 -9.96 -0.50
CA HIS A 49 -0.64 -10.18 0.30
C HIS A 49 -0.97 -11.05 1.54
N PRO A 50 -0.16 -12.07 1.88
CA PRO A 50 -0.44 -12.98 3.01
C PRO A 50 -0.67 -12.28 4.34
N VAL A 51 0.06 -11.20 4.60
CA VAL A 51 -0.12 -10.35 5.79
C VAL A 51 -1.50 -9.70 5.82
N THR A 52 -1.96 -9.14 4.70
CA THR A 52 -3.27 -8.46 4.60
C THR A 52 -4.38 -9.46 4.84
N GLN A 53 -4.33 -10.60 4.14
CA GLN A 53 -5.29 -11.70 4.27
C GLN A 53 -5.36 -12.24 5.69
N GLU A 54 -4.20 -12.47 6.32
CA GLU A 54 -4.12 -12.99 7.69
C GLU A 54 -4.75 -12.04 8.72
N ILE A 55 -4.47 -10.74 8.63
CA ILE A 55 -5.05 -9.75 9.55
C ILE A 55 -6.54 -9.55 9.24
N ALA A 56 -6.94 -9.51 7.97
CA ALA A 56 -8.34 -9.35 7.57
C ALA A 56 -9.23 -10.51 8.03
N ALA A 57 -8.69 -11.74 8.04
CA ALA A 57 -9.38 -12.94 8.51
C ALA A 57 -9.59 -12.97 10.04
N GLY A 58 -9.01 -12.01 10.78
CA GLY A 58 -9.31 -11.79 12.19
C GLY A 58 -8.63 -12.81 13.12
N PRO A 59 -9.13 -12.93 14.36
CA PRO A 59 -8.41 -13.66 15.41
C PRO A 59 -8.40 -15.18 15.25
N SER A 60 -9.28 -15.76 14.43
CA SER A 60 -9.34 -17.19 14.12
C SER A 60 -8.52 -17.59 12.88
N ALA A 61 -7.82 -16.64 12.26
CA ALA A 61 -7.01 -16.91 11.08
C ALA A 61 -5.81 -17.83 11.36
N THR A 62 -5.28 -18.45 10.32
CA THR A 62 -4.02 -19.21 10.37
C THR A 62 -2.84 -18.30 10.00
N ASN A 63 -1.64 -18.55 10.55
CA ASN A 63 -0.43 -17.81 10.21
C ASN A 63 0.11 -18.11 8.79
N ILE A 64 -0.57 -17.61 7.77
CA ILE A 64 -0.19 -17.78 6.37
C ILE A 64 1.01 -16.92 5.96
N SER A 65 1.28 -15.83 6.69
CA SER A 65 2.46 -14.99 6.48
C SER A 65 3.76 -15.60 7.01
N LYS A 66 3.70 -16.73 7.75
CA LYS A 66 4.85 -17.43 8.34
C LYS A 66 5.70 -16.58 9.30
N THR A 67 5.13 -15.50 9.82
CA THR A 67 5.77 -14.53 10.72
C THR A 67 5.99 -15.05 12.14
N LEU A 68 5.22 -16.05 12.57
CA LEU A 68 5.14 -16.49 13.97
C LEU A 68 5.58 -17.94 14.20
N SER A 69 6.33 -18.51 13.25
CA SER A 69 6.82 -19.90 13.35
C SER A 69 5.71 -20.92 13.64
N GLY A 70 4.52 -20.72 13.06
CA GLY A 70 3.37 -21.62 13.23
C GLY A 70 2.54 -21.39 14.51
N VAL A 71 2.79 -20.33 15.27
CA VAL A 71 2.06 -20.03 16.51
C VAL A 71 1.02 -18.94 16.29
N GLY A 72 -0.28 -19.27 16.40
CA GLY A 72 -1.38 -18.30 16.32
C GLY A 72 -1.49 -17.59 14.98
N ASN A 73 -1.75 -16.28 15.00
CA ASN A 73 -1.76 -15.40 13.82
C ASN A 73 -1.37 -13.96 14.21
N LEU A 74 -1.11 -13.12 13.20
CA LEU A 74 -0.75 -11.72 13.34
C LEU A 74 -1.81 -10.91 14.06
N PHE A 75 -3.10 -11.18 13.84
CA PHE A 75 -4.18 -10.40 14.46
C PHE A 75 -4.11 -10.48 15.99
N THR A 76 -4.04 -11.71 16.49
CA THR A 76 -3.96 -12.03 17.92
C THR A 76 -2.61 -11.67 18.52
N TYR A 77 -1.51 -11.81 17.76
CA TYR A 77 -0.16 -11.47 18.21
C TYR A 77 0.09 -9.97 18.33
N ILE A 78 -0.34 -9.18 17.34
CA ILE A 78 -0.28 -7.72 17.38
C ILE A 78 -1.18 -7.18 18.49
N GLY A 79 -2.28 -7.88 18.80
CA GLY A 79 -3.16 -7.58 19.91
C GLY A 79 -4.33 -6.67 19.54
N PHE A 80 -4.84 -6.80 18.31
CA PHE A 80 -6.08 -6.15 17.90
C PHE A 80 -7.27 -6.70 18.68
N SER A 81 -8.29 -5.86 18.86
CA SER A 81 -9.52 -6.27 19.54
C SER A 81 -10.41 -7.10 18.62
N ILE A 82 -11.16 -8.05 19.18
CA ILE A 82 -12.16 -8.79 18.39
C ILE A 82 -13.16 -7.84 17.71
N GLY A 83 -13.44 -8.08 16.43
CA GLY A 83 -14.31 -7.22 15.61
C GLY A 83 -13.62 -5.96 15.05
N GLU A 84 -12.37 -5.68 15.43
CA GLU A 84 -11.58 -4.62 14.80
C GLU A 84 -11.24 -4.99 13.35
N ASN A 85 -11.22 -3.99 12.46
CA ASN A 85 -10.73 -4.15 11.09
C ASN A 85 -9.53 -3.22 10.85
N PRO A 86 -8.31 -3.67 11.17
CA PRO A 86 -7.09 -2.87 11.02
C PRO A 86 -6.71 -2.61 9.55
N ILE A 87 -7.23 -3.43 8.63
CA ILE A 87 -6.95 -3.30 7.19
C ILE A 87 -7.77 -2.16 6.57
N ARG A 88 -9.00 -1.92 7.00
CA ARG A 88 -9.89 -0.89 6.45
C ARG A 88 -9.28 0.53 6.44
N PRO A 89 -8.75 1.10 7.54
CA PRO A 89 -8.18 2.43 7.51
C PRO A 89 -6.94 2.53 6.60
N LEU A 90 -6.12 1.47 6.57
CA LEU A 90 -4.98 1.37 5.68
C LEU A 90 -5.44 1.36 4.20
N ARG A 91 -6.40 0.50 3.86
CA ARG A 91 -6.97 0.41 2.51
C ARG A 91 -7.52 1.76 2.03
N LYS A 92 -8.29 2.45 2.87
CA LYS A 92 -8.82 3.79 2.57
C LYS A 92 -7.74 4.82 2.26
N VAL A 93 -6.57 4.74 2.91
CA VAL A 93 -5.46 5.64 2.58
C VAL A 93 -4.86 5.25 1.23
N LEU A 94 -4.64 3.97 0.98
CA LEU A 94 -4.07 3.46 -0.28
C LEU A 94 -4.93 3.77 -1.52
N GLU A 95 -6.24 3.93 -1.34
CA GLU A 95 -7.18 4.30 -2.41
C GLU A 95 -7.16 5.79 -2.78
N LYS A 96 -6.53 6.65 -1.96
CA LYS A 96 -6.48 8.09 -2.23
C LYS A 96 -5.51 8.41 -3.36
N TYR A 97 -5.95 9.27 -4.27
CA TYR A 97 -5.11 9.88 -5.29
C TYR A 97 -5.74 11.17 -5.81
N GLU A 98 -4.91 12.03 -6.39
CA GLU A 98 -5.35 13.17 -7.19
C GLU A 98 -4.53 13.24 -8.48
N ILE A 99 -5.17 13.54 -9.60
CA ILE A 99 -4.48 13.70 -10.89
C ILE A 99 -4.71 15.12 -11.39
N ASN A 100 -3.64 15.90 -11.37
CA ASN A 100 -3.61 17.28 -11.80
C ASN A 100 -2.96 17.42 -13.17
N PHE A 101 -3.66 18.08 -14.09
CA PHE A 101 -3.19 18.27 -15.46
C PHE A 101 -2.85 19.72 -15.72
N HIS A 102 -1.63 19.98 -16.17
CA HIS A 102 -1.12 21.30 -16.46
C HIS A 102 -0.71 21.38 -17.93
N PRO A 103 -1.46 22.11 -18.77
CA PRO A 103 -1.05 22.37 -20.14
C PRO A 103 0.29 23.12 -20.15
N ARG A 104 1.27 22.61 -20.90
CA ARG A 104 2.53 23.31 -21.21
C ARG A 104 2.57 23.64 -22.69
N LYS A 105 3.58 24.39 -23.12
CA LYS A 105 3.65 24.94 -24.50
C LYS A 105 3.52 23.85 -25.57
N ASN A 106 4.15 22.69 -25.35
CA ASN A 106 4.27 21.62 -26.34
C ASN A 106 3.78 20.24 -25.83
N PHE A 107 3.30 20.13 -24.59
CA PHE A 107 2.84 18.85 -24.01
C PHE A 107 1.85 19.09 -22.86
N LEU A 108 1.17 18.02 -22.43
CA LEU A 108 0.28 18.04 -21.28
C LEU A 108 0.96 17.37 -20.09
N MET A 109 1.36 18.14 -19.09
CA MET A 109 1.94 17.61 -17.86
C MET A 109 0.84 16.99 -16.99
N ALA A 110 1.05 15.77 -16.51
CA ALA A 110 0.24 15.14 -15.48
C ALA A 110 1.06 14.99 -14.18
N ARG A 111 0.48 15.41 -13.06
CA ARG A 111 1.02 15.23 -11.72
C ARG A 111 0.05 14.39 -10.92
N ILE A 112 0.54 13.29 -10.36
CA ILE A 112 -0.24 12.31 -9.60
C ILE A 112 0.17 12.43 -8.14
N GLU A 113 -0.74 12.91 -7.30
CA GLU A 113 -0.51 13.05 -5.87
C GLU A 113 -1.05 11.83 -5.14
N LEU A 114 -0.20 11.24 -4.30
CA LEU A 114 -0.45 9.99 -3.60
C LEU A 114 -0.05 10.13 -2.13
N PRO A 115 -0.67 9.36 -1.22
CA PRO A 115 -0.21 9.27 0.15
C PRO A 115 1.25 8.86 0.20
N THR A 116 2.04 9.55 1.01
CA THR A 116 3.42 9.21 1.31
C THR A 116 3.50 7.96 2.17
N LYS A 117 4.66 7.28 2.18
CA LYS A 117 4.89 6.16 3.11
C LYS A 117 4.63 6.55 4.57
N GLN A 118 4.96 7.78 4.95
CA GLN A 118 4.75 8.25 6.30
C GLN A 118 3.27 8.29 6.66
N GLU A 119 2.42 8.84 5.79
CA GLU A 119 0.96 8.87 5.98
C GLU A 119 0.36 7.47 5.99
N VAL A 120 0.84 6.58 5.11
CA VAL A 120 0.41 5.17 5.09
C VAL A 120 0.76 4.47 6.40
N PHE A 121 1.97 4.64 6.93
CA PHE A 121 2.35 4.03 8.19
C PHE A 121 1.67 4.68 9.41
N ALA A 122 1.31 5.96 9.33
CA ALA A 122 0.63 6.65 10.42
C ALA A 122 -0.75 6.06 10.73
N VAL A 123 -1.45 5.50 9.73
CA VAL A 123 -2.74 4.83 9.92
C VAL A 123 -2.64 3.36 10.34
N THR A 124 -1.45 2.91 10.73
CA THR A 124 -1.20 1.53 11.20
C THR A 124 -0.68 1.49 12.64
N PRO A 125 -1.29 2.20 13.61
CA PRO A 125 -0.75 2.32 14.96
C PRO A 125 -0.69 0.97 15.68
N MET A 126 0.42 0.71 16.38
CA MET A 126 0.55 -0.47 17.23
C MET A 126 -0.39 -0.33 18.45
N PRO A 127 -1.27 -1.31 18.75
CA PRO A 127 -2.30 -1.17 19.81
C PRO A 127 -1.75 -0.95 21.23
N TRP A 128 -0.47 -1.26 21.47
CA TRP A 128 0.17 -1.22 22.79
C TRP A 128 1.47 -0.40 22.81
N ALA A 129 1.87 0.22 21.69
CA ALA A 129 3.08 1.04 21.63
C ALA A 129 2.84 2.31 20.81
N THR A 130 2.48 3.39 21.50
CA THR A 130 2.27 4.71 20.91
C THR A 130 3.45 5.13 20.03
N GLY A 131 3.14 5.70 18.85
CA GLY A 131 4.14 6.13 17.88
C GLY A 131 4.78 5.01 17.05
N ARG A 132 4.49 3.73 17.34
CA ARG A 132 4.93 2.60 16.50
C ARG A 132 3.86 2.20 15.50
N SER A 133 4.30 1.64 14.38
CA SER A 133 3.43 1.09 13.34
C SER A 133 3.52 -0.43 13.32
N TRP A 134 2.37 -1.12 13.33
CA TRP A 134 2.33 -2.58 13.19
C TRP A 134 2.82 -3.03 11.81
N ALA A 135 2.51 -2.26 10.76
CA ALA A 135 2.97 -2.56 9.41
C ALA A 135 4.49 -2.45 9.28
N ARG A 136 5.13 -1.44 9.91
CA ARG A 136 6.60 -1.39 10.02
C ARG A 136 7.15 -2.52 10.88
N GLY A 137 6.42 -2.90 11.92
CA GLY A 137 6.78 -4.01 12.79
C GLY A 137 6.89 -5.33 12.02
N ILE A 138 6.01 -5.59 11.06
CA ILE A 138 6.06 -6.81 10.24
C ILE A 138 7.36 -6.89 9.41
N GLU A 139 7.86 -5.75 8.93
CA GLU A 139 9.06 -5.70 8.10
C GLU A 139 10.36 -5.68 8.94
N ARG A 140 10.28 -5.16 10.17
CA ARG A 140 11.47 -4.91 11.03
C ARG A 140 11.57 -5.84 12.23
N GLY A 141 10.49 -6.54 12.55
CA GLY A 141 10.37 -7.43 13.70
C GLY A 141 9.48 -6.84 14.78
N ILE A 142 8.64 -7.69 15.37
CA ILE A 142 7.82 -7.38 16.54
C ILE A 142 8.31 -8.29 17.68
N SER A 143 8.71 -7.68 18.79
CA SER A 143 9.15 -8.41 19.99
C SER A 143 7.98 -9.03 20.74
N GLY A 144 8.25 -10.08 21.53
CA GLY A 144 7.26 -10.70 22.42
C GLY A 144 6.85 -12.13 22.06
N LEU A 145 7.32 -12.68 20.93
CA LEU A 145 6.92 -14.02 20.49
C LEU A 145 7.23 -15.13 21.51
N GLY A 146 8.37 -15.03 22.23
CA GLY A 146 8.72 -16.00 23.28
C GLY A 146 7.78 -15.99 24.50
N LYS A 147 6.92 -14.98 24.64
CA LYS A 147 5.91 -14.82 25.70
C LYS A 147 4.48 -14.99 25.19
N TYR A 148 4.33 -15.22 23.89
CA TYR A 148 3.04 -15.34 23.23
C TYR A 148 2.42 -16.71 23.48
N LEU A 149 1.19 -16.71 24.01
CA LEU A 149 0.38 -17.89 24.25
C LEU A 149 -0.94 -17.78 23.54
N VAL A 150 -1.26 -18.79 22.74
CA VAL A 150 -2.55 -18.95 22.06
C VAL A 150 -3.34 -20.01 22.81
N LYS A 151 -4.65 -19.84 22.86
CA LYS A 151 -5.60 -20.78 23.47
C LYS A 151 -6.65 -21.14 22.44
N ASP A 152 -7.07 -22.40 22.44
CA ASP A 152 -8.12 -22.91 21.55
C ASP A 152 -9.52 -22.46 21.98
N THR A 153 -9.64 -21.97 23.22
CA THR A 153 -10.88 -21.44 23.79
C THR A 153 -10.75 -19.95 24.08
N ARG A 154 -11.89 -19.24 24.03
CA ARG A 154 -11.95 -17.81 24.29
C ARG A 154 -11.49 -17.50 25.72
N VAL A 155 -10.55 -16.57 25.83
CA VAL A 155 -10.03 -16.06 27.10
C VAL A 155 -10.75 -14.77 27.43
N ALA A 156 -11.56 -14.76 28.50
CA ALA A 156 -12.43 -13.63 28.86
C ALA A 156 -11.69 -12.29 29.02
N LYS A 157 -10.42 -12.30 29.48
CA LYS A 157 -9.58 -11.11 29.67
C LYS A 157 -8.65 -10.80 28.49
N SER A 158 -8.81 -11.47 27.35
CA SER A 158 -8.01 -11.22 26.14
C SER A 158 -8.71 -10.22 25.21
N LYS A 159 -7.96 -9.21 24.73
CA LYS A 159 -8.46 -8.25 23.73
C LYS A 159 -8.85 -8.94 22.42
N SER A 160 -7.98 -9.82 21.94
CA SER A 160 -8.18 -10.58 20.69
C SER A 160 -9.05 -11.82 20.88
N GLY A 161 -9.33 -12.20 22.13
CA GLY A 161 -10.14 -13.35 22.50
C GLY A 161 -9.38 -14.67 22.60
N PHE A 162 -8.28 -14.86 21.88
CA PHE A 162 -7.61 -16.17 21.76
C PHE A 162 -6.14 -16.19 22.17
N ALA A 163 -5.57 -15.05 22.55
CA ALA A 163 -4.17 -15.00 22.94
C ALA A 163 -3.87 -14.07 24.12
N ILE A 164 -2.81 -14.38 24.83
CA ILE A 164 -2.28 -13.61 25.96
C ILE A 164 -0.75 -13.53 25.89
N GLN A 165 -0.19 -12.53 26.56
CA GLN A 165 1.24 -12.39 26.78
C GLN A 165 1.58 -12.86 28.20
N ALA A 166 2.39 -13.90 28.33
CA ALA A 166 2.88 -14.40 29.61
C ALA A 166 3.92 -13.46 30.22
N LYS A 167 4.06 -13.47 31.56
CA LYS A 167 5.11 -12.70 32.25
C LYS A 167 6.51 -13.24 31.91
N SER A 168 6.64 -14.57 31.98
CA SER A 168 7.87 -15.32 31.72
C SER A 168 7.90 -15.85 30.28
N LYS A 169 9.11 -16.14 29.79
CA LYS A 169 9.30 -16.80 28.49
C LYS A 169 8.73 -18.21 28.55
N VAL A 170 7.87 -18.55 27.59
CA VAL A 170 7.18 -19.85 27.49
C VAL A 170 7.69 -20.70 26.33
N ARG A 171 8.40 -20.08 25.37
CA ARG A 171 9.01 -20.77 24.24
C ARG A 171 10.22 -20.02 23.69
N ASN A 172 11.06 -20.75 22.98
CA ASN A 172 12.01 -20.16 22.03
C ASN A 172 11.27 -19.87 20.72
N GLY A 173 11.52 -18.70 20.14
CA GLY A 173 10.87 -18.27 18.91
C GLY A 173 11.27 -16.84 18.56
N LYS A 174 11.51 -16.59 17.27
CA LYS A 174 11.84 -15.27 16.74
C LYS A 174 10.80 -14.91 15.69
N PHE A 175 10.36 -13.66 15.71
CA PHE A 175 9.50 -13.13 14.66
C PHE A 175 10.26 -13.17 13.32
N SER A 176 9.65 -13.76 12.30
CA SER A 176 10.18 -13.78 10.95
C SER A 176 9.70 -12.54 10.22
N ASN A 177 10.62 -11.64 9.89
CA ASN A 177 10.30 -10.41 9.16
C ASN A 177 9.85 -10.76 7.73
N VAL A 178 8.83 -10.06 7.24
CA VAL A 178 8.29 -10.26 5.89
C VAL A 178 8.19 -8.90 5.19
N PRO A 179 8.71 -8.75 3.95
CA PRO A 179 8.48 -7.54 3.16
C PRO A 179 6.99 -7.32 2.94
N TYR A 180 6.52 -6.07 3.06
CA TYR A 180 5.09 -5.78 2.95
C TYR A 180 4.88 -4.39 2.30
N LEU A 181 4.34 -3.43 3.05
CA LEU A 181 3.96 -2.12 2.52
C LEU A 181 5.14 -1.34 1.92
N SER A 182 6.34 -1.43 2.49
CA SER A 182 7.48 -0.69 1.95
C SER A 182 7.81 -1.13 0.53
N THR A 183 7.74 -2.43 0.25
CA THR A 183 7.99 -3.00 -1.07
C THR A 183 6.86 -2.67 -2.04
N LEU A 184 5.61 -2.91 -1.64
CA LEU A 184 4.44 -2.61 -2.48
C LEU A 184 4.37 -1.12 -2.87
N LEU A 185 4.62 -0.21 -1.92
CA LEU A 185 4.62 1.23 -2.17
C LEU A 185 5.79 1.65 -3.08
N ASN A 186 6.98 1.05 -2.92
CA ASN A 186 8.12 1.34 -3.78
C ASN A 186 7.82 1.01 -5.24
N ASP A 187 7.27 -0.18 -5.50
CA ASP A 187 6.94 -0.63 -6.84
C ASP A 187 5.84 0.24 -7.45
N TYR A 188 4.82 0.57 -6.65
CA TYR A 188 3.75 1.46 -7.03
C TYR A 188 4.26 2.86 -7.42
N TYR A 189 5.01 3.54 -6.54
CA TYR A 189 5.55 4.87 -6.84
C TYR A 189 6.49 4.88 -8.05
N LYS A 190 7.26 3.80 -8.25
CA LYS A 190 8.12 3.67 -9.43
C LYS A 190 7.30 3.65 -10.72
N LYS A 191 6.20 2.89 -10.76
CA LYS A 191 5.29 2.85 -11.92
C LYS A 191 4.63 4.20 -12.18
N ILE A 192 4.21 4.89 -11.11
CA ILE A 192 3.62 6.23 -11.20
C ILE A 192 4.61 7.26 -11.74
N ASN A 193 5.83 7.29 -11.20
CA ASN A 193 6.89 8.18 -11.70
C ASN A 193 7.21 7.94 -13.19
N ASN A 194 7.13 6.69 -13.64
CA ASN A 194 7.31 6.36 -15.05
C ASN A 194 6.14 6.84 -15.92
N LEU A 195 4.89 6.70 -15.43
CA LEU A 195 3.71 7.23 -16.10
C LEU A 195 3.78 8.75 -16.23
N GLU A 196 4.13 9.44 -15.15
CA GLU A 196 4.34 10.89 -15.17
C GLU A 196 5.39 11.26 -16.22
N ARG A 197 6.58 10.64 -16.20
CA ARG A 197 7.67 10.86 -17.18
C ARG A 197 7.22 10.69 -18.64
N LYS A 198 6.43 9.67 -18.95
CA LYS A 198 5.87 9.47 -20.30
C LYS A 198 4.95 10.60 -20.74
N ALA A 199 4.26 11.26 -19.82
CA ALA A 199 3.42 12.41 -20.14
C ALA A 199 4.25 13.69 -20.43
N PHE A 200 5.54 13.72 -20.09
CA PHE A 200 6.46 14.84 -20.37
C PHE A 200 7.24 14.69 -21.68
N SER A 201 7.41 13.46 -22.18
CA SER A 201 8.15 13.13 -23.42
C SER A 201 7.24 13.13 -24.64
#